data_AF-A0A436HBG5-F1
#
_entry.id   AF-A0A436HBG5-F1
#
_cell.length_a   1.000
_cell.length_b   1.000
_cell.length_c   1.000
_cell.angle_alpha   90.00
_cell.angle_beta   90.00
_cell.angle_gamma   90.00
#
_symmetry.space_group_name_H-M   'P 1'
#
loop_
_entity.id
_entity.type
_entity.pdbx_description
1 polymer ?
#
loop_
_entity_poly.entity_id
_entity_poly.type
_entity_poly.pdbx_seq_one_letter_code
_entity_poly.pdbx_strand_id
1 'polypeptide(L)'
;MANENWPVYGEISGPVVMIGFGSIGRGTLPLIERHFQFDKSRMTVIDPRDTDRKLLDERGIAFVQEAVTEKNYKKLLTPLLTNGGGQGFCINLSVDTGSVDLMRLCRKLGVLY
;
A
#
# COMPACT_ATOMS: atom_id res chain seq x y z
N MET A 1 24.07 -10.86 -12.17
CA MET A 1 23.16 -11.07 -11.02
C MET A 1 22.18 -12.15 -11.42
N ALA A 2 22.12 -13.24 -10.66
CA ALA A 2 21.67 -14.54 -11.15
C ALA A 2 20.22 -14.53 -11.69
N ASN A 3 20.08 -15.20 -12.84
CA ASN A 3 18.84 -15.54 -13.53
C ASN A 3 17.91 -16.39 -12.63
N GLU A 4 16.96 -15.76 -11.93
CA GLU A 4 15.89 -16.49 -11.25
C GLU A 4 14.53 -15.95 -11.70
N ASN A 5 13.75 -16.82 -12.36
CA ASN A 5 12.33 -16.58 -12.61
C ASN A 5 11.60 -16.74 -11.28
N TRP A 6 11.37 -15.63 -10.59
CA TRP A 6 10.59 -15.61 -9.36
C TRP A 6 9.12 -15.92 -9.67
N PRO A 7 8.45 -16.77 -8.86
CA PRO A 7 7.04 -17.09 -9.07
C PRO A 7 6.16 -15.86 -8.80
N VAL A 8 5.14 -15.68 -9.64
CA VAL A 8 4.02 -14.78 -9.38
C VAL A 8 2.90 -15.60 -8.74
N TYR A 9 2.56 -15.31 -7.48
CA TYR A 9 1.65 -16.14 -6.69
C TYR A 9 0.17 -15.78 -6.86
N GLY A 10 -0.13 -14.59 -7.36
CA GLY A 10 -1.51 -14.16 -7.56
C GLY A 10 -1.60 -12.77 -8.17
N GLU A 11 -2.84 -12.36 -8.42
CA GLU A 11 -3.18 -11.05 -8.95
C GLU A 11 -3.90 -10.21 -7.89
N ILE A 12 -3.45 -8.97 -7.67
CA ILE A 12 -4.19 -7.98 -6.90
C ILE A 12 -5.03 -7.18 -7.89
N SER A 13 -6.33 -7.48 -7.87
CA SER A 13 -7.28 -6.95 -8.86
C SER A 13 -7.80 -5.55 -8.55
N GLY A 14 -7.53 -5.00 -7.36
CA GLY A 14 -7.95 -3.65 -6.94
C GLY A 14 -6.80 -2.77 -6.44
N PRO A 15 -7.10 -1.70 -5.68
CA PRO A 15 -6.10 -0.79 -5.12
C PRO A 15 -5.08 -1.46 -4.22
N VAL A 16 -3.83 -1.02 -4.28
CA VAL A 16 -2.78 -1.39 -3.33
C VAL A 16 -2.41 -0.16 -2.51
N VAL A 17 -2.76 -0.14 -1.23
CA VAL A 17 -2.48 1.01 -0.36
C VAL A 17 -1.50 0.60 0.72
N MET A 18 -0.27 1.12 0.67
CA MET A 18 0.75 0.89 1.68
C MET A 18 0.78 2.04 2.68
N ILE A 19 0.66 1.74 3.97
CA ILE A 19 0.77 2.72 5.05
C ILE A 19 2.14 2.54 5.70
N GLY A 20 2.98 3.58 5.63
CA GLY A 20 4.37 3.57 6.09
C GLY A 20 5.36 3.16 5.00
N PHE A 21 6.42 3.97 4.84
CA PHE A 21 7.51 3.76 3.89
C PHE A 21 8.90 3.80 4.56
N GLY A 22 8.96 3.30 5.79
CA GLY A 22 10.20 3.05 6.53
C GLY A 22 11.01 1.88 5.95
N SER A 23 11.88 1.27 6.78
CA SER A 23 12.75 0.17 6.35
C SER A 23 11.97 -1.01 5.75
N ILE A 24 10.87 -1.41 6.39
CA ILE A 24 10.06 -2.55 5.95
C ILE A 24 9.25 -2.21 4.69
N GLY A 25 8.67 -1.02 4.58
CA GLY A 25 7.98 -0.58 3.36
C GLY A 25 8.90 -0.62 2.14
N ARG A 26 10.12 -0.10 2.26
CA ARG A 26 11.13 -0.13 1.20
C ARG A 26 11.60 -1.54 0.84
N GLY A 27 11.71 -2.43 1.83
CA GLY A 27 12.06 -3.84 1.61
C GLY A 27 10.92 -4.67 1.01
N THR A 28 9.66 -4.33 1.33
CA THR A 28 8.47 -5.09 0.92
C THR A 28 8.01 -4.71 -0.48
N LEU A 29 8.08 -3.42 -0.85
CA LEU A 29 7.72 -2.93 -2.19
C LEU A 29 8.32 -3.78 -3.34
N PRO A 30 9.64 -4.03 -3.41
CA PRO A 30 10.22 -4.83 -4.50
C PRO A 30 9.80 -6.31 -4.45
N LEU A 31 9.37 -6.84 -3.30
CA LEU A 31 8.82 -8.19 -3.21
C LEU A 31 7.39 -8.24 -3.75
N ILE A 32 6.56 -7.24 -3.47
CA ILE A 32 5.21 -7.13 -4.03
C ILE A 32 5.29 -7.02 -5.56
N GLU A 33 6.13 -6.11 -6.08
CA GLU A 33 6.35 -5.94 -7.52
C GLU A 33 6.88 -7.20 -8.21
N ARG A 34 7.64 -8.03 -7.49
CA ARG A 34 8.23 -9.25 -8.02
C ARG A 34 7.25 -10.43 -8.03
N HIS A 35 6.40 -10.54 -7.00
CA HIS A 35 5.64 -11.77 -6.71
C HIS A 35 4.13 -11.65 -6.92
N PHE A 36 3.61 -10.47 -7.22
CA PHE A 36 2.19 -10.27 -7.54
C PHE A 36 2.02 -9.54 -8.86
N GLN A 37 1.01 -9.95 -9.62
CA GLN A 37 0.53 -9.18 -10.76
C GLN A 37 -0.43 -8.10 -10.26
N PHE A 38 -0.17 -6.84 -10.59
CA PHE A 38 -1.08 -5.73 -10.32
C PHE A 38 -0.72 -4.54 -11.22
N ASP A 39 -1.67 -3.62 -11.36
CA ASP A 39 -1.43 -2.36 -12.07
C ASP A 39 -0.82 -1.36 -11.09
N LYS A 40 0.45 -0.99 -11.34
CA LYS A 40 1.21 -0.06 -10.49
C LYS A 40 0.56 1.31 -10.36
N SER A 41 -0.24 1.74 -11.34
CA SER A 41 -0.97 3.01 -11.26
C SER A 41 -2.04 3.02 -10.16
N ARG A 42 -2.43 1.83 -9.67
CA ARG A 42 -3.36 1.65 -8.54
C ARG A 42 -2.64 1.51 -7.20
N MET A 43 -1.32 1.65 -7.16
CA MET A 43 -0.55 1.65 -5.93
C MET A 43 -0.41 3.06 -5.36
N THR A 44 -0.69 3.21 -4.07
CA THR A 44 -0.47 4.45 -3.32
C THR A 44 0.25 4.15 -2.02
N VAL A 45 1.27 4.94 -1.70
CA VAL A 45 2.00 4.88 -0.43
C VAL A 45 1.66 6.10 0.41
N ILE A 46 1.42 5.92 1.70
CA ILE A 46 1.07 6.98 2.65
C ILE A 46 2.14 7.01 3.74
N ASP A 47 2.85 8.12 3.92
CA ASP A 47 3.80 8.31 5.02
C ASP A 47 3.89 9.82 5.36
N PRO A 48 3.94 10.24 6.64
CA PRO A 48 4.13 11.65 6.98
C PRO A 48 5.47 12.23 6.51
N ARG A 49 6.47 11.38 6.27
CA ARG A 49 7.82 11.77 5.85
C ARG A 49 8.06 11.41 4.39
N ASP A 50 8.60 12.36 3.64
CA ASP A 50 8.98 12.19 2.23
C ASP A 50 10.45 11.79 2.04
N THR A 51 11.16 11.39 3.12
CA THR A 51 12.61 11.12 3.11
C THR A 51 13.04 10.17 1.99
N ASP A 52 12.22 9.16 1.69
CA ASP A 52 12.49 8.13 0.70
C ASP A 52 11.54 8.21 -0.51
N ARG A 53 10.77 9.30 -0.65
CA ARG A 53 9.77 9.49 -1.71
C ARG A 53 10.34 9.30 -3.11
N LYS A 54 11.60 9.72 -3.34
CA LYS A 54 12.28 9.55 -4.63
C LYS A 54 12.23 8.11 -5.17
N LEU A 55 12.25 7.10 -4.29
CA LEU A 55 12.18 5.69 -4.68
C LEU A 55 10.80 5.29 -5.25
N LEU A 56 9.76 6.04 -4.90
CA LEU A 56 8.41 5.89 -5.43
C LEU A 56 8.24 6.68 -6.72
N ASP A 57 8.76 7.91 -6.76
CA ASP A 57 8.71 8.77 -7.95
C ASP A 57 9.42 8.09 -9.14
N GLU A 58 10.59 7.46 -8.92
CA GLU A 58 11.32 6.66 -9.93
C GLU A 58 10.50 5.49 -10.49
N ARG A 59 9.48 5.03 -9.76
CA ARG A 59 8.59 3.92 -10.15
C ARG A 59 7.24 4.39 -10.67
N GLY A 60 6.96 5.69 -10.63
CA GLY A 60 5.64 6.26 -10.94
C GLY A 60 4.56 5.84 -9.94
N ILE A 61 4.92 5.55 -8.68
CA ILE A 61 3.97 5.18 -7.63
C ILE A 61 3.49 6.43 -6.90
N ALA A 62 2.17 6.53 -6.69
CA ALA A 62 1.59 7.69 -5.99
C ALA A 62 2.03 7.73 -4.52
N PHE A 63 2.31 8.94 -4.01
CA PHE A 63 2.68 9.18 -2.62
C PHE A 63 1.77 10.23 -1.99
N VAL A 64 1.25 9.94 -0.81
CA VAL A 64 0.46 10.85 0.00
C VAL A 64 1.23 11.17 1.28
N GLN A 65 1.69 12.41 1.40
CA GLN A 65 2.44 12.87 2.56
C GLN A 65 1.51 13.25 3.72
N GLU A 66 0.96 12.25 4.41
CA GLU A 66 0.04 12.46 5.53
C GLU A 66 0.21 11.38 6.61
N ALA A 67 0.06 11.77 7.89
CA ALA A 67 -0.02 10.82 8.99
C ALA A 67 -1.43 10.22 9.07
N VAL A 68 -1.54 8.89 9.17
CA VAL A 68 -2.81 8.23 9.48
C VAL A 68 -3.08 8.38 10.97
N THR A 69 -4.25 8.92 11.32
CA THR A 69 -4.67 9.22 12.69
C THR A 69 -6.09 8.72 12.94
N GLU A 70 -6.47 8.58 14.20
CA GLU A 70 -7.85 8.24 14.60
C GLU A 70 -8.90 9.18 13.96
N LYS A 71 -8.55 10.45 13.76
CA LYS A 71 -9.45 11.49 13.25
C LYS A 71 -9.64 11.44 11.73
N ASN A 72 -8.62 11.04 10.97
CA ASN A 72 -8.65 11.12 9.50
C ASN A 72 -8.73 9.77 8.78
N TYR A 73 -8.37 8.63 9.41
CA TYR A 73 -8.12 7.38 8.68
C TYR A 73 -9.30 6.94 7.80
N LYS A 74 -10.55 7.12 8.26
CA LYS A 74 -11.73 6.78 7.45
C LYS A 74 -11.82 7.67 6.21
N LYS A 75 -11.65 8.98 6.36
CA LYS A 75 -11.76 9.95 5.26
C LYS A 75 -10.59 9.80 4.29
N LEU A 76 -9.39 9.56 4.81
CA LEU A 76 -8.16 9.42 4.03
C LEU A 76 -8.13 8.09 3.27
N LEU A 77 -8.36 6.97 3.96
CA LEU A 77 -8.13 5.64 3.39
C LEU A 77 -9.30 5.13 2.55
N THR A 78 -10.55 5.44 2.90
CA THR A 78 -11.72 4.92 2.15
C THR A 78 -11.62 5.19 0.65
N PRO A 79 -11.43 6.44 0.16
CA PRO A 79 -11.39 6.69 -1.27
C PRO A 79 -10.20 6.00 -1.96
N LEU A 80 -9.07 5.82 -1.28
CA LEU A 80 -7.89 5.14 -1.82
C LEU A 80 -8.12 3.63 -1.93
N LEU A 81 -8.69 3.03 -0.88
CA LEU A 81 -8.94 1.59 -0.78
C LEU A 81 -10.10 1.11 -1.68
N THR A 82 -10.97 2.02 -2.09
CA THR A 82 -12.12 1.74 -2.98
C THR A 82 -11.96 2.36 -4.37
N ASN A 83 -10.78 2.84 -4.73
CA ASN A 83 -10.57 3.49 -6.01
C ASN A 83 -10.61 2.47 -7.17
N GLY A 84 -11.54 2.62 -8.11
CA GLY A 84 -11.69 1.68 -9.21
C GLY A 84 -12.42 0.39 -8.82
N GLY A 85 -12.13 -0.70 -9.52
CA GLY A 85 -12.77 -2.01 -9.32
C GLY A 85 -11.87 -3.03 -8.64
N GLY A 86 -12.41 -4.23 -8.39
CA GLY A 86 -11.68 -5.36 -7.80
C GLY A 86 -11.55 -5.30 -6.28
N GLN A 87 -10.84 -6.28 -5.71
CA GLN A 87 -10.57 -6.33 -4.27
C GLN A 87 -9.26 -5.61 -3.96
N GLY A 88 -9.34 -4.57 -3.13
CA GLY A 88 -8.16 -3.85 -2.66
C GLY A 88 -7.35 -4.63 -1.63
N PHE A 89 -6.10 -4.20 -1.42
CA PHE A 89 -5.19 -4.70 -0.39
C PHE A 89 -4.53 -3.52 0.33
N CYS A 90 -4.83 -3.37 1.62
CA CYS A 90 -4.15 -2.47 2.54
C CYS A 90 -2.92 -3.16 3.13
N ILE A 91 -1.74 -2.60 2.94
CA ILE A 91 -0.48 -3.16 3.44
C ILE A 91 0.03 -2.23 4.53
N ASN A 92 -0.30 -2.53 5.78
CA ASN A 92 0.12 -1.69 6.91
C ASN A 92 1.51 -2.07 7.42
N LEU A 93 2.48 -1.17 7.22
CA LEU A 93 3.88 -1.28 7.67
C LEU A 93 4.29 -0.03 8.46
N SER A 94 3.33 0.68 9.06
CA SER A 94 3.56 1.91 9.80
C SER A 94 3.67 1.70 11.31
N VAL A 95 4.03 2.79 11.99
CA VAL A 95 3.94 2.96 13.44
C VAL A 95 2.85 3.99 13.76
N ASP A 96 2.51 4.15 15.04
CA ASP A 96 1.57 5.18 15.54
C ASP A 96 0.13 5.12 14.98
N THR A 97 -0.25 3.97 14.40
CA THR A 97 -1.59 3.72 13.84
C THR A 97 -2.33 2.62 14.62
N GLY A 98 -3.65 2.78 14.78
CA GLY A 98 -4.50 1.76 15.40
C GLY A 98 -4.82 0.60 14.45
N SER A 99 -3.98 -0.45 14.43
CA SER A 99 -4.14 -1.60 13.51
C SER A 99 -5.52 -2.25 13.55
N VAL A 100 -6.16 -2.34 14.72
CA VAL A 100 -7.52 -2.91 14.86
C VAL A 100 -8.56 -2.09 14.11
N ASP A 101 -8.46 -0.76 14.16
CA ASP A 101 -9.41 0.12 13.48
C ASP A 101 -9.19 0.12 11.97
N LEU A 102 -7.93 0.04 11.53
CA LEU A 102 -7.60 -0.12 10.12
C LEU A 102 -8.10 -1.47 9.56
N MET A 103 -7.89 -2.58 10.30
CA MET A 103 -8.44 -3.90 9.94
C MET A 103 -9.96 -3.88 9.84
N ARG A 104 -10.64 -3.25 10.82
CA ARG A 104 -12.10 -3.12 10.81
C ARG A 104 -12.60 -2.32 9.61
N LEU A 105 -11.91 -1.23 9.25
CA LEU A 105 -12.22 -0.45 8.06
C LEU A 105 -12.05 -1.29 6.79
N CYS A 106 -10.89 -1.94 6.62
CA CYS A 106 -10.62 -2.76 5.43
C CYS A 106 -11.67 -3.86 5.27
N ARG A 107 -12.00 -4.57 6.36
CA ARG A 107 -13.04 -5.61 6.34
C ARG A 107 -14.43 -5.06 6.02
N LYS A 108 -14.78 -3.86 6.51
CA LYS A 108 -16.04 -3.18 6.16
C LYS A 108 -16.10 -2.82 4.67
N LEU A 109 -14.96 -2.50 4.06
CA LEU A 109 -14.83 -2.15 2.64
C LEU A 109 -14.62 -3.36 1.72
N GLY A 110 -14.48 -4.58 2.28
CA GLY A 110 -14.17 -5.79 1.50
C GLY A 110 -12.71 -5.88 1.03
N VAL A 111 -11.81 -5.12 1.65
CA VAL A 111 -10.39 -4.99 1.32
C VAL A 111 -9.57 -5.92 2.21
N LEU A 112 -8.56 -6.57 1.62
CA LEU A 112 -7.54 -7.33 2.35
C LEU A 112 -6.69 -6.39 3.22
N TYR A 113 -6.14 -6.92 4.31
CA TYR A 113 -5.28 -6.19 5.24
C TYR A 113 -4.12 -7.09 5.67
#